data_AF-A0A9W8MJ42-F1
#
_entry.id   AF-A0A9W8MJ42-F1
#
_cell.length_a   1.000
_cell.length_b   1.000
_cell.length_c   1.000
_cell.angle_alpha   90.00
_cell.angle_beta   90.00
_cell.angle_gamma   90.00
#
_symmetry.space_group_name_H-M   'P 1'
#
loop_
_entity.id
_entity.type
_entity.pdbx_description
1 polymer ?
#
loop_
_entity_poly.entity_id
_entity_poly.type
_entity_poly.pdbx_seq_one_letter_code
_entity_poly.pdbx_strand_id
1 'polypeptide(L)'
;MKLPSVPNNQRWELPARTLLEELFGRSSVNVKSKMKLSSLLDNQQSDPLAKPLLDQIFESMDDPHDWANGNWLFPRAVKLLGVTAYRKDLLNGILLSIGSKTDSTQRSVSSAVVEYMKSIPTTSEGDEYSVAAFVDDLLDRATSNITSNAIVIPLFQTFNILLEAEILHRLADDSDGCTRLQRLCACATKNVTKWKNVQRINEAMKIVIGLLSFEGVRKENIESLHNFLAHPFPKTRYGAAEYLYLQVESLDYGIEDTSEIESILLDTKWSTISESEAREASNRVVYLFLDVN
;
A
#
# COMPACT_ATOMS: atom_id res chain seq x y z
N MET A 1 -0.11 27.89 25.29
CA MET A 1 -0.21 28.32 23.89
C MET A 1 -1.66 28.10 23.47
N LYS A 2 -2.46 29.16 23.28
CA LYS A 2 -3.87 29.03 22.89
C LYS A 2 -3.94 28.54 21.45
N LEU A 3 -4.68 27.46 21.21
CA LEU A 3 -4.92 26.93 19.87
C LEU A 3 -5.69 27.97 19.02
N PRO A 4 -5.39 28.10 17.72
CA PRO A 4 -6.10 29.02 16.84
C PRO A 4 -7.56 28.57 16.69
N SER A 5 -8.48 29.53 16.66
CA SER A 5 -9.90 29.31 16.39
C SER A 5 -10.10 28.77 14.97
N VAL A 6 -10.74 27.61 14.87
CA VAL A 6 -11.04 26.91 13.61
C VAL A 6 -12.34 27.47 13.00
N PRO A 7 -12.38 27.80 11.70
CA PRO A 7 -13.59 28.28 11.03
C PRO A 7 -14.78 27.30 11.11
N ASN A 8 -16.01 27.81 11.13
CA ASN A 8 -17.26 27.07 11.37
C ASN A 8 -17.53 25.89 10.40
N ASN A 9 -16.85 25.83 9.25
CA ASN A 9 -16.99 24.77 8.24
C ASN A 9 -16.06 23.55 8.48
N GLN A 10 -15.19 23.59 9.49
CA GLN A 10 -14.23 22.52 9.82
C GLN A 10 -14.51 21.84 11.17
N ARG A 11 -15.72 22.04 11.73
CA ARG A 11 -16.08 21.55 13.07
C ARG A 11 -16.05 20.02 13.20
N TRP A 12 -16.18 19.29 12.08
CA TRP A 12 -16.12 17.82 11.99
C TRP A 12 -14.69 17.26 11.94
N GLU A 13 -13.69 18.06 11.54
CA GLU A 13 -12.28 17.65 11.56
C GLU A 13 -11.75 17.53 12.99
N LEU A 14 -12.30 18.31 13.93
CA LEU A 14 -11.82 18.36 15.31
C LEU A 14 -12.08 17.04 16.07
N PRO A 15 -13.30 16.45 16.04
CA PRO A 15 -13.55 15.17 16.70
C PRO A 15 -12.81 14.01 16.04
N ALA A 16 -12.67 14.02 14.70
CA ALA A 16 -11.90 13.02 13.96
C ALA A 16 -10.42 13.05 14.35
N ARG A 17 -9.82 14.24 14.38
CA ARG A 17 -8.43 14.41 14.83
C ARG A 17 -8.25 14.01 16.28
N THR A 18 -9.16 14.36 17.18
CA THR A 18 -9.03 13.97 18.60
C THR A 18 -9.12 12.45 18.77
N LEU A 19 -10.08 11.80 18.12
CA LEU A 19 -10.18 10.33 18.14
C LEU A 19 -8.90 9.69 17.58
N LEU A 20 -8.37 10.22 16.49
CA LEU A 20 -7.17 9.67 15.85
C LEU A 20 -5.88 10.00 16.62
N GLU A 21 -5.82 11.15 17.30
CA GLU A 21 -4.76 11.46 18.27
C GLU A 21 -4.81 10.50 19.47
N GLU A 22 -6.01 10.12 19.92
CA GLU A 22 -6.19 9.09 20.94
C GLU A 22 -5.83 7.69 20.42
N LEU A 23 -6.19 7.34 19.19
CA LEU A 23 -5.91 6.02 18.60
C LEU A 23 -4.42 5.84 18.27
N PHE A 24 -3.78 6.87 17.72
CA PHE A 24 -2.44 6.75 17.12
C PHE A 24 -1.34 7.47 17.90
N GLY A 25 -1.70 8.33 18.87
CA GLY A 25 -0.76 9.10 19.68
C GLY A 25 0.03 10.11 18.84
N ARG A 26 0.36 11.26 19.43
CA ARG A 26 1.41 12.12 18.88
C ARG A 26 2.75 11.45 19.13
N SER A 27 3.13 10.54 18.25
CA SER A 27 4.40 9.80 18.28
C SER A 27 4.46 8.73 19.38
N SER A 28 4.46 7.45 18.98
CA SER A 28 4.82 6.28 19.80
C SER A 28 3.95 6.04 21.04
N VAL A 29 2.98 5.14 20.87
CA VAL A 29 2.32 4.27 21.87
C VAL A 29 2.50 4.69 23.33
N ASN A 30 1.59 5.53 23.84
CA ASN A 30 1.18 5.52 25.24
C ASN A 30 -0.16 6.23 25.42
N VAL A 31 -1.26 5.51 25.19
CA VAL A 31 -2.62 6.05 25.33
C VAL A 31 -3.10 5.80 26.76
N LYS A 32 -2.85 6.76 27.65
CA LYS A 32 -3.59 6.88 28.92
C LYS A 32 -4.67 7.95 28.74
N SER A 33 -5.88 7.56 28.37
CA SER A 33 -7.01 8.50 28.34
C SER A 33 -8.33 7.74 28.48
N LYS A 34 -8.93 7.82 29.67
CA LYS A 34 -10.27 7.30 29.99
C LYS A 34 -11.33 8.40 29.87
N MET A 35 -11.09 9.47 29.09
CA MET A 35 -11.95 10.65 29.07
C MET A 35 -12.59 10.91 27.70
N LYS A 36 -13.81 10.35 27.57
CA LYS A 36 -14.96 10.77 26.75
C LYS A 36 -14.81 10.82 25.22
N LEU A 37 -14.57 9.64 24.65
CA LEU A 37 -14.99 9.28 23.30
C LEU A 37 -16.49 9.61 23.06
N SER A 38 -17.34 9.43 24.08
CA SER A 38 -18.76 9.82 24.05
C SER A 38 -19.01 11.30 23.72
N SER A 39 -18.11 12.22 24.12
CA SER A 39 -18.23 13.64 23.77
C SER A 39 -17.78 13.99 22.35
N LEU A 40 -17.03 13.09 21.69
CA LEU A 40 -16.64 13.21 20.27
C LEU A 40 -17.75 12.71 19.33
N LEU A 41 -18.57 11.77 19.82
CA LEU A 41 -19.73 11.21 19.12
C LEU A 41 -20.95 12.16 19.11
N ASP A 42 -21.08 13.00 20.14
CA ASP A 42 -22.22 13.94 20.27
C ASP A 42 -22.24 15.08 19.22
N ASN A 43 -21.19 15.23 18.41
CA ASN A 43 -21.07 16.30 17.40
C ASN A 43 -21.18 15.81 15.94
N GLN A 44 -21.51 14.54 15.70
CA GLN A 44 -21.52 13.91 14.36
C GLN A 44 -22.94 13.75 13.79
N GLN A 45 -23.65 14.86 13.58
CA GLN A 45 -25.01 14.85 13.00
C GLN A 45 -25.05 14.72 11.45
N SER A 46 -23.91 14.60 10.78
CA SER A 46 -23.83 14.76 9.31
C SER A 46 -23.35 13.54 8.51
N ASP A 47 -22.96 12.43 9.16
CA ASP A 47 -22.72 11.15 8.47
C ASP A 47 -23.56 10.05 9.15
N PRO A 48 -24.62 9.55 8.50
CA PRO A 48 -25.55 8.58 9.10
C PRO A 48 -24.88 7.24 9.43
N LEU A 49 -23.72 6.92 8.83
CA LEU A 49 -22.97 5.69 9.08
C LEU A 49 -21.99 5.82 10.25
N ALA A 50 -21.59 7.05 10.62
CA ALA A 50 -20.56 7.27 11.63
C ALA A 50 -20.99 6.75 13.00
N LYS A 51 -22.16 7.17 13.50
CA LYS A 51 -22.61 6.83 14.86
C LYS A 51 -22.83 5.32 15.04
N PRO A 52 -23.60 4.60 14.19
CA PRO A 52 -23.80 3.16 14.35
C PRO A 52 -22.51 2.35 14.24
N LEU A 53 -21.56 2.77 13.40
CA LEU A 53 -20.28 2.07 13.26
C LEU A 53 -19.37 2.31 14.46
N LEU A 54 -19.32 3.56 14.95
CA LEU A 54 -18.59 3.90 16.16
C LEU A 54 -19.19 3.14 17.35
N ASP A 55 -20.52 3.14 17.49
CA ASP A 55 -21.23 2.35 18.49
C ASP A 55 -20.92 0.86 18.31
N GLN A 56 -20.91 0.28 17.11
CA GLN A 56 -20.50 -1.12 16.91
C GLN A 56 -19.03 -1.40 17.32
N ILE A 57 -18.12 -0.47 17.02
CA ILE A 57 -16.70 -0.58 17.39
C ILE A 57 -16.52 -0.42 18.90
N PHE A 58 -17.42 0.33 19.55
CA PHE A 58 -17.29 0.83 20.91
C PHE A 58 -18.38 0.35 21.90
N GLU A 59 -19.36 -0.47 21.52
CA GLU A 59 -20.40 -1.00 22.42
C GLU A 59 -20.07 -2.43 22.88
N SER A 60 -19.08 -3.11 22.28
CA SER A 60 -18.56 -4.39 22.79
C SER A 60 -17.68 -4.23 24.06
N MET A 61 -18.00 -3.26 24.91
CA MET A 61 -17.06 -2.47 25.73
C MET A 61 -16.98 -2.84 27.22
N ASP A 62 -17.30 -4.08 27.60
CA ASP A 62 -17.18 -4.51 29.00
C ASP A 62 -15.73 -4.85 29.44
N ASP A 63 -14.79 -4.97 28.50
CA ASP A 63 -13.38 -5.30 28.78
C ASP A 63 -12.45 -4.06 28.85
N PRO A 64 -11.40 -4.08 29.71
CA PRO A 64 -10.40 -3.02 29.74
C PRO A 64 -9.74 -2.87 28.37
N HIS A 65 -9.79 -1.66 27.84
CA HIS A 65 -9.41 -1.38 26.47
C HIS A 65 -7.89 -1.53 26.30
N ASP A 66 -7.49 -2.47 25.46
CA ASP A 66 -6.09 -2.70 25.13
C ASP A 66 -5.68 -1.88 23.90
N TRP A 67 -5.80 -0.55 24.01
CA TRP A 67 -5.42 0.40 22.95
C TRP A 67 -3.95 0.29 22.55
N ALA A 68 -3.10 -0.22 23.46
CA ALA A 68 -1.68 -0.45 23.19
C ALA A 68 -1.44 -1.70 22.33
N ASN A 69 -2.44 -2.59 22.20
CA ASN A 69 -2.34 -3.82 21.44
C ASN A 69 -2.85 -3.62 20.01
N GLY A 70 -1.91 -3.62 19.06
CA GLY A 70 -2.20 -3.47 17.63
C GLY A 70 -3.19 -4.51 17.10
N ASN A 71 -3.14 -5.77 17.57
CA ASN A 71 -4.05 -6.82 17.12
C ASN A 71 -5.50 -6.56 17.54
N TRP A 72 -5.70 -5.81 18.62
CA TRP A 72 -7.03 -5.37 19.04
C TRP A 72 -7.44 -4.07 18.33
N LEU A 73 -6.52 -3.11 18.25
CA LEU A 73 -6.77 -1.77 17.74
C LEU A 73 -7.02 -1.74 16.22
N PHE A 74 -6.09 -2.27 15.42
CA PHE A 74 -6.11 -2.05 13.98
C PHE A 74 -7.36 -2.63 13.29
N PRO A 75 -7.82 -3.88 13.58
CA PRO A 75 -9.03 -4.43 12.96
C PRO A 75 -10.31 -3.62 13.22
N ARG A 76 -10.32 -2.82 14.29
CA ARG A 76 -11.41 -1.90 14.63
C ARG A 76 -11.22 -0.55 13.94
N ALA A 77 -10.01 0.01 14.03
CA ALA A 77 -9.69 1.31 13.47
C ALA A 77 -9.89 1.35 11.95
N VAL A 78 -9.45 0.34 11.20
CA VAL A 78 -9.56 0.30 9.73
C VAL A 78 -11.01 0.38 9.23
N LYS A 79 -12.00 -0.08 10.00
CA LYS A 79 -13.42 0.00 9.63
C LYS A 79 -13.91 1.44 9.49
N LEU A 80 -13.29 2.37 10.23
CA LEU A 80 -13.60 3.79 10.16
C LEU A 80 -13.19 4.43 8.82
N LEU A 81 -12.47 3.72 7.94
CA LEU A 81 -12.26 4.16 6.55
C LEU A 81 -13.58 4.27 5.77
N GLY A 82 -14.60 3.49 6.17
CA GLY A 82 -15.96 3.59 5.66
C GLY A 82 -16.64 4.93 5.97
N VAL A 83 -16.10 5.71 6.92
CA VAL A 83 -16.66 6.99 7.33
C VAL A 83 -15.80 8.13 6.77
N THR A 84 -16.37 8.89 5.84
CA THR A 84 -15.64 9.90 5.05
C THR A 84 -14.93 10.93 5.94
N ALA A 85 -15.53 11.30 7.07
CA ALA A 85 -14.95 12.28 8.01
C ALA A 85 -13.62 11.82 8.65
N TYR A 86 -13.40 10.52 8.81
CA TYR A 86 -12.18 9.97 9.43
C TYR A 86 -11.15 9.48 8.41
N ARG A 87 -11.57 9.20 7.17
CA ARG A 87 -10.79 8.50 6.16
C ARG A 87 -9.39 9.07 5.95
N LYS A 88 -9.27 10.37 5.69
CA LYS A 88 -7.98 11.02 5.41
C LYS A 88 -6.98 10.88 6.55
N ASP A 89 -7.41 11.19 7.77
CA ASP A 89 -6.54 11.16 8.94
C ASP A 89 -6.23 9.72 9.38
N LEU A 90 -7.17 8.80 9.19
CA LEU A 90 -6.96 7.38 9.44
C LEU A 90 -5.99 6.75 8.44
N LEU A 91 -6.10 7.08 7.14
CA LEU A 91 -5.12 6.68 6.13
C LEU A 91 -3.72 7.18 6.49
N ASN A 92 -3.58 8.39 7.03
CA ASN A 92 -2.29 8.86 7.56
C ASN A 92 -1.76 7.93 8.66
N GLY A 93 -2.60 7.62 9.66
CA GLY A 93 -2.22 6.76 10.79
C GLY A 93 -1.85 5.33 10.37
N ILE A 94 -2.62 4.75 9.44
CA ILE A 94 -2.35 3.43 8.86
C ILE A 94 -1.00 3.43 8.13
N LEU A 95 -0.76 4.40 7.25
CA LEU A 95 0.50 4.48 6.49
C LEU A 95 1.71 4.69 7.42
N LEU A 96 1.59 5.53 8.44
CA LEU A 96 2.65 5.70 9.45
C LEU A 96 2.91 4.40 10.22
N SER A 97 1.87 3.62 10.52
CA SER A 97 1.97 2.35 11.22
C SER A 97 2.62 1.26 10.34
N ILE A 98 2.25 1.20 9.06
CA ILE A 98 2.88 0.31 8.06
C ILE A 98 4.35 0.70 7.85
N GLY A 99 4.66 1.99 7.83
CA GLY A 99 6.03 2.50 7.72
C GLY A 99 6.86 2.39 9.01
N SER A 100 6.29 1.87 10.09
CA SER A 100 6.97 1.73 11.38
C SER A 100 8.13 0.73 11.31
N LYS A 101 9.17 0.92 12.13
CA LYS A 101 10.26 -0.07 12.27
C LYS A 101 9.94 -1.23 13.21
N THR A 102 8.73 -1.23 13.79
CA THR A 102 8.31 -2.25 14.76
C THR A 102 7.53 -3.34 14.04
N ASP A 103 8.15 -4.51 13.88
CA ASP A 103 7.57 -5.65 13.16
C ASP A 103 6.21 -6.11 13.69
N SER A 104 5.97 -6.04 15.01
CA SER A 104 4.67 -6.39 15.59
C SER A 104 3.59 -5.40 15.19
N THR A 105 3.90 -4.10 15.15
CA THR A 105 2.98 -3.06 14.66
C THR A 105 2.69 -3.26 13.19
N GLN A 106 3.73 -3.42 12.35
CA GLN A 106 3.58 -3.63 10.92
C GLN A 106 2.69 -4.85 10.63
N ARG A 107 2.98 -6.01 11.23
CA ARG A 107 2.17 -7.22 11.03
C ARG A 107 0.71 -7.03 11.45
N SER A 108 0.47 -6.37 12.58
CA SER A 108 -0.89 -6.14 13.09
C SER A 108 -1.69 -5.24 12.16
N VAL A 109 -1.10 -4.12 11.69
CA VAL A 109 -1.80 -3.18 10.78
C VAL A 109 -1.97 -3.76 9.38
N SER A 110 -0.96 -4.45 8.84
CA SER A 110 -1.06 -5.07 7.51
C SER A 110 -2.16 -6.11 7.48
N SER A 111 -2.22 -7.00 8.49
CA SER A 111 -3.28 -7.99 8.62
C SER A 111 -4.66 -7.35 8.69
N ALA A 112 -4.82 -6.31 9.53
CA ALA A 112 -6.08 -5.59 9.64
C ALA A 112 -6.52 -4.92 8.33
N VAL A 113 -5.60 -4.29 7.61
CA VAL A 113 -5.88 -3.65 6.31
C VAL A 113 -6.30 -4.71 5.29
N VAL A 114 -5.57 -5.82 5.18
CA VAL A 114 -5.89 -6.91 4.25
C VAL A 114 -7.28 -7.47 4.53
N GLU A 115 -7.57 -7.82 5.79
CA GLU A 115 -8.88 -8.38 6.17
C GLU A 115 -10.02 -7.39 5.94
N TYR A 116 -9.79 -6.10 6.21
CA TYR A 116 -10.79 -5.07 5.90
C TYR A 116 -11.01 -4.93 4.39
N MET A 117 -9.94 -4.89 3.58
CA MET A 117 -10.06 -4.83 2.12
C MET A 117 -10.81 -6.04 1.55
N LYS A 118 -10.59 -7.24 2.08
CA LYS A 118 -11.38 -8.45 1.71
C LYS A 118 -12.87 -8.32 2.04
N SER A 119 -13.22 -7.56 3.08
CA SER A 119 -14.60 -7.42 3.56
C SER A 119 -15.46 -6.36 2.84
N ILE A 120 -14.84 -5.45 2.08
CA ILE A 120 -15.53 -4.36 1.37
C ILE A 120 -15.66 -4.65 -0.13
N PRO A 121 -16.62 -4.03 -0.86
CA PRO A 121 -16.78 -4.26 -2.29
C PRO A 121 -15.58 -3.74 -3.10
N THR A 122 -15.40 -4.28 -4.31
CA THR A 122 -14.29 -3.92 -5.19
C THR A 122 -14.46 -2.49 -5.70
N THR A 123 -15.65 -2.19 -6.22
CA THR A 123 -16.10 -0.88 -6.68
C THR A 123 -17.29 -0.44 -5.84
N SER A 124 -17.58 0.86 -5.81
CA SER A 124 -18.76 1.37 -5.12
C SER A 124 -19.80 1.83 -6.12
N GLU A 125 -21.07 1.46 -5.89
CA GLU A 125 -22.23 2.00 -6.60
C GLU A 125 -22.86 3.20 -5.85
N GLY A 126 -22.30 3.60 -4.70
CA GLY A 126 -22.81 4.69 -3.85
C GLY A 126 -21.73 5.31 -2.95
N ASP A 127 -22.10 5.72 -1.74
CA ASP A 127 -21.19 6.38 -0.78
C ASP A 127 -20.32 5.38 0.02
N GLU A 128 -20.46 4.08 -0.25
CA GLU A 128 -19.65 3.05 0.40
C GLU A 128 -18.18 3.13 -0.01
N TYR A 129 -17.29 2.83 0.93
CA TYR A 129 -15.87 2.77 0.64
C TYR A 129 -15.52 1.43 0.00
N SER A 130 -14.72 1.48 -1.06
CA SER A 130 -14.38 0.33 -1.89
C SER A 130 -12.88 0.15 -2.01
N VAL A 131 -12.45 -1.02 -2.50
CA VAL A 131 -11.03 -1.28 -2.81
C VAL A 131 -10.51 -0.29 -3.84
N ALA A 132 -11.29 0.00 -4.88
CA ALA A 132 -10.94 0.99 -5.90
C ALA A 132 -10.73 2.39 -5.29
N ALA A 133 -11.64 2.83 -4.41
CA ALA A 133 -11.51 4.13 -3.72
C ALA A 133 -10.27 4.17 -2.80
N PHE A 134 -9.95 3.07 -2.11
CA PHE A 134 -8.74 2.98 -1.29
C PHE A 134 -7.48 3.11 -2.15
N VAL A 135 -7.43 2.42 -3.28
CA VAL A 135 -6.31 2.51 -4.23
C VAL A 135 -6.18 3.92 -4.80
N ASP A 136 -7.29 4.57 -5.15
CA ASP A 136 -7.27 5.96 -5.64
C ASP A 136 -6.73 6.94 -4.58
N ASP A 137 -7.18 6.83 -3.33
CA ASP A 137 -6.68 7.65 -2.22
C ASP A 137 -5.15 7.48 -2.02
N LEU A 138 -4.65 6.25 -2.13
CA LEU A 138 -3.21 5.98 -2.06
C LEU A 138 -2.44 6.54 -3.27
N LEU A 139 -2.96 6.37 -4.47
CA LEU A 139 -2.34 6.85 -5.72
C LEU A 139 -2.30 8.38 -5.79
N ASP A 140 -3.38 9.05 -5.40
CA ASP A 140 -3.46 10.50 -5.30
C ASP A 140 -2.41 11.03 -4.35
N ARG A 141 -2.32 10.40 -3.18
CA ARG A 141 -1.30 10.77 -2.20
C ARG A 141 0.12 10.52 -2.69
N ALA A 142 0.38 9.38 -3.35
CA ALA A 142 1.69 9.07 -3.92
C ALA A 142 2.09 10.11 -4.97
N THR A 143 1.14 10.48 -5.84
CA THR A 143 1.35 11.46 -6.91
C THR A 143 1.68 12.84 -6.34
N SER A 144 0.91 13.31 -5.34
CA SER A 144 1.13 14.62 -4.71
C SER A 144 2.40 14.70 -3.87
N ASN A 145 2.99 13.57 -3.46
CA ASN A 145 4.13 13.52 -2.54
C ASN A 145 5.33 12.76 -3.10
N ILE A 146 5.42 12.61 -4.43
CA ILE A 146 6.38 11.70 -5.09
C ILE A 146 7.85 11.96 -4.75
N THR A 147 8.21 13.14 -4.25
CA THR A 147 9.58 13.48 -3.84
C THR A 147 9.91 13.10 -2.39
N SER A 148 8.89 12.83 -1.55
CA SER A 148 9.06 12.55 -0.13
C SER A 148 9.18 11.05 0.15
N ASN A 149 10.39 10.58 0.43
CA ASN A 149 10.62 9.18 0.81
C ASN A 149 9.84 8.78 2.08
N ALA A 150 9.64 9.71 3.02
CA ALA A 150 8.89 9.45 4.25
C ALA A 150 7.40 9.14 4.01
N ILE A 151 6.86 9.53 2.84
CA ILE A 151 5.47 9.28 2.46
C ILE A 151 5.40 8.15 1.42
N VAL A 152 6.26 8.20 0.40
CA VAL A 152 6.23 7.25 -0.72
C VAL A 152 6.62 5.83 -0.29
N ILE A 153 7.59 5.68 0.62
CA ILE A 153 8.01 4.34 1.06
C ILE A 153 6.86 3.60 1.75
N PRO A 154 6.18 4.17 2.78
CA PRO A 154 5.02 3.50 3.38
C PRO A 154 3.87 3.24 2.41
N LEU A 155 3.66 4.13 1.43
CA LEU A 155 2.69 3.91 0.36
C LEU A 155 3.04 2.68 -0.49
N PHE A 156 4.29 2.56 -0.93
CA PHE A 156 4.73 1.41 -1.71
C PHE A 156 4.69 0.11 -0.89
N GLN A 157 5.07 0.16 0.39
CA GLN A 157 4.90 -0.97 1.29
C GLN A 157 3.43 -1.40 1.40
N THR A 158 2.51 -0.43 1.47
CA THR A 158 1.07 -0.70 1.48
C THR A 158 0.62 -1.37 0.18
N PHE A 159 1.06 -0.88 -0.99
CA PHE A 159 0.76 -1.55 -2.25
C PHE A 159 1.34 -2.97 -2.35
N ASN A 160 2.56 -3.20 -1.86
CA ASN A 160 3.15 -4.53 -1.81
C ASN A 160 2.33 -5.47 -0.91
N ILE A 161 1.85 -5.00 0.25
CA ILE A 161 0.93 -5.78 1.10
C ILE A 161 -0.35 -6.15 0.34
N LEU A 162 -0.92 -5.23 -0.45
CA LEU A 162 -2.13 -5.50 -1.24
C LEU A 162 -1.88 -6.46 -2.41
N LEU A 163 -0.69 -6.40 -3.03
CA LEU A 163 -0.26 -7.33 -4.09
C LEU A 163 -0.07 -8.74 -3.53
N GLU A 164 0.70 -8.87 -2.44
CA GLU A 164 0.98 -10.15 -1.77
C GLU A 164 -0.30 -10.82 -1.23
N ALA A 165 -1.29 -10.03 -0.82
CA ALA A 165 -2.58 -10.53 -0.38
C ALA A 165 -3.63 -10.67 -1.50
N GLU A 166 -3.22 -10.53 -2.76
CA GLU A 166 -4.06 -10.63 -3.96
C GLU A 166 -5.26 -9.68 -4.00
N ILE A 167 -5.26 -8.63 -3.18
CA ILE A 167 -6.36 -7.66 -3.11
C ILE A 167 -6.47 -6.91 -4.43
N LEU A 168 -5.34 -6.57 -5.05
CA LEU A 168 -5.33 -5.82 -6.31
C LEU A 168 -5.84 -6.66 -7.49
N HIS A 169 -5.79 -8.00 -7.46
CA HIS A 169 -6.35 -8.87 -8.51
C HIS A 169 -7.85 -8.64 -8.70
N ARG A 170 -8.56 -8.21 -7.65
CA ARG A 170 -9.98 -7.83 -7.74
C ARG A 170 -10.23 -6.65 -8.68
N LEU A 171 -9.23 -5.82 -8.95
CA LEU A 171 -9.32 -4.70 -9.88
C LEU A 171 -9.08 -5.12 -11.33
N ALA A 172 -8.66 -6.37 -11.61
CA ALA A 172 -8.37 -6.78 -12.99
C ALA A 172 -9.61 -6.67 -13.91
N ASP A 173 -10.79 -6.96 -13.38
CA ASP A 173 -12.07 -6.91 -14.11
C ASP A 173 -12.79 -5.55 -14.02
N ASP A 174 -12.25 -4.60 -13.25
CA ASP A 174 -12.80 -3.24 -13.13
C ASP A 174 -12.46 -2.41 -14.38
N SER A 175 -13.43 -1.62 -14.89
CA SER A 175 -13.25 -0.86 -16.13
C SER A 175 -12.08 0.13 -16.06
N ASP A 176 -11.79 0.66 -14.88
CA ASP A 176 -10.70 1.59 -14.62
C ASP A 176 -9.52 0.91 -13.89
N GLY A 177 -9.60 -0.39 -13.63
CA GLY A 177 -8.62 -1.13 -12.84
C GLY A 177 -7.25 -1.18 -13.50
N CYS A 178 -7.20 -1.48 -14.80
CA CYS A 178 -5.96 -1.43 -15.57
C CYS A 178 -5.32 -0.02 -15.52
N THR A 179 -6.13 1.03 -15.61
CA THR A 179 -5.67 2.43 -15.49
C THR A 179 -5.03 2.69 -14.12
N ARG A 180 -5.63 2.19 -13.03
CA ARG A 180 -5.07 2.30 -11.66
C ARG A 180 -3.73 1.58 -11.53
N LEU A 181 -3.64 0.36 -12.05
CA LEU A 181 -2.42 -0.45 -12.02
C LEU A 181 -1.29 0.18 -12.86
N GLN A 182 -1.61 0.74 -14.02
CA GLN A 182 -0.65 1.49 -14.83
C GLN A 182 -0.18 2.76 -14.11
N ARG A 183 -1.09 3.48 -13.44
CA ARG A 183 -0.75 4.65 -12.62
C ARG A 183 0.17 4.27 -11.46
N LEU A 184 -0.06 3.12 -10.83
CA LEU A 184 0.82 2.57 -9.79
C LEU A 184 2.23 2.28 -10.34
N CYS A 185 2.32 1.59 -11.49
CA CYS A 185 3.59 1.33 -12.16
C CYS A 185 4.34 2.63 -12.48
N ALA A 186 3.64 3.64 -13.02
CA ALA A 186 4.23 4.95 -13.30
C ALA A 186 4.77 5.63 -12.03
N CYS A 187 4.09 5.52 -10.89
CA CYS A 187 4.59 6.04 -9.62
C CYS A 187 5.86 5.31 -9.16
N ALA A 188 5.94 3.99 -9.37
CA ALA A 188 7.07 3.15 -9.00
C ALA A 188 8.30 3.33 -9.90
N THR A 189 8.11 3.71 -11.17
CA THR A 189 9.20 3.67 -12.18
C THR A 189 9.70 5.04 -12.61
N LYS A 190 8.88 6.09 -12.50
CA LYS A 190 9.23 7.41 -13.04
C LYS A 190 10.51 7.96 -12.40
N ASN A 191 11.57 8.05 -13.22
CA ASN A 191 12.93 8.46 -12.84
C ASN A 191 13.59 7.59 -11.76
N VAL A 192 13.22 6.32 -11.63
CA VAL A 192 13.75 5.43 -10.59
C VAL A 192 15.27 5.29 -10.62
N THR A 193 15.90 5.31 -11.80
CA THR A 193 17.36 5.27 -11.96
C THR A 193 18.09 6.46 -11.35
N LYS A 194 17.39 7.57 -11.07
CA LYS A 194 17.93 8.76 -10.41
C LYS A 194 17.73 8.75 -8.90
N TRP A 195 16.97 7.79 -8.35
CA TRP A 195 16.70 7.72 -6.93
C TRP A 195 17.94 7.28 -6.15
N LYS A 196 18.13 7.86 -4.97
CA LYS A 196 19.26 7.54 -4.07
C LYS A 196 18.86 6.66 -2.89
N ASN A 197 17.56 6.56 -2.61
CA ASN A 197 17.06 5.81 -1.47
C ASN A 197 16.82 4.35 -1.89
N VAL A 198 17.67 3.45 -1.40
CA VAL A 198 17.63 2.01 -1.72
C VAL A 198 16.32 1.36 -1.30
N GLN A 199 15.78 1.71 -0.14
CA GLN A 199 14.50 1.14 0.33
C GLN A 199 13.36 1.49 -0.64
N ARG A 200 13.28 2.75 -1.07
CA ARG A 200 12.29 3.16 -2.06
C ARG A 200 12.42 2.42 -3.40
N ILE A 201 13.66 2.24 -3.88
CA ILE A 201 13.92 1.49 -5.12
C ILE A 201 13.47 0.04 -4.97
N ASN A 202 13.77 -0.59 -3.83
CA ASN A 202 13.38 -1.97 -3.56
C ASN A 202 11.86 -2.12 -3.48
N GLU A 203 11.16 -1.23 -2.78
CA GLU A 203 9.69 -1.31 -2.70
C GLU A 203 9.03 -1.06 -4.06
N ALA A 204 9.59 -0.18 -4.90
CA ALA A 204 9.14 0.01 -6.27
C ALA A 204 9.40 -1.20 -7.18
N MET A 205 10.55 -1.87 -7.02
CA MET A 205 10.92 -3.08 -7.75
C MET A 205 9.90 -4.21 -7.50
N LYS A 206 9.52 -4.42 -6.23
CA LYS A 206 8.49 -5.39 -5.86
C LYS A 206 7.14 -5.08 -6.51
N ILE A 207 6.73 -3.81 -6.52
CA ILE A 207 5.50 -3.38 -7.19
C ILE A 207 5.53 -3.75 -8.68
N VAL A 208 6.61 -3.39 -9.39
CA VAL A 208 6.71 -3.64 -10.83
C VAL A 208 6.66 -5.13 -11.13
N ILE A 209 7.36 -5.95 -10.35
CA ILE A 209 7.35 -7.41 -10.52
C ILE A 209 5.98 -7.99 -10.19
N GLY A 210 5.35 -7.57 -9.08
CA GLY A 210 4.01 -8.02 -8.72
C GLY A 210 2.95 -7.64 -9.76
N LEU A 211 3.09 -6.48 -10.41
CA LEU A 211 2.20 -6.07 -11.51
C LEU A 211 2.33 -6.93 -12.76
N LEU A 212 3.37 -7.75 -12.90
CA LEU A 212 3.50 -8.65 -14.04
C LEU A 212 2.53 -9.83 -13.98
N SER A 213 1.97 -10.19 -12.81
CA SER A 213 0.94 -11.24 -12.75
C SER A 213 -0.38 -10.82 -13.44
N PHE A 214 -0.57 -9.52 -13.67
CA PHE A 214 -1.80 -8.97 -14.25
C PHE A 214 -1.73 -8.92 -15.77
N GLU A 215 -2.37 -9.87 -16.45
CA GLU A 215 -2.38 -9.96 -17.92
C GLU A 215 -2.71 -8.63 -18.60
N GLY A 216 -3.77 -7.95 -18.15
CA GLY A 216 -4.27 -6.69 -18.75
C GLY A 216 -3.33 -5.48 -18.68
N VAL A 217 -2.24 -5.55 -17.90
CA VAL A 217 -1.23 -4.48 -17.83
C VAL A 217 0.21 -5.00 -17.96
N ARG A 218 0.40 -6.30 -18.14
CA ARG A 218 1.72 -6.93 -18.16
C ARG A 218 2.56 -6.39 -19.31
N LYS A 219 1.98 -6.34 -20.51
CA LYS A 219 2.68 -5.91 -21.73
C LYS A 219 3.17 -4.47 -21.64
N GLU A 220 2.39 -3.59 -21.03
CA GLU A 220 2.74 -2.19 -20.83
C GLU A 220 3.79 -2.00 -19.74
N ASN A 221 3.84 -2.92 -18.78
CA ASN A 221 4.72 -2.81 -17.61
C ASN A 221 6.03 -3.61 -17.73
N ILE A 222 6.11 -4.62 -18.61
CA ILE A 222 7.24 -5.55 -18.64
C ILE A 222 8.59 -4.87 -18.92
N GLU A 223 8.62 -3.85 -19.78
CA GLU A 223 9.83 -3.07 -20.04
C GLU A 223 10.35 -2.33 -18.80
N SER A 224 9.48 -2.10 -17.80
CA SER A 224 9.89 -1.48 -16.54
C SER A 224 10.85 -2.35 -15.73
N LEU A 225 10.95 -3.65 -16.00
CA LEU A 225 11.97 -4.54 -15.41
C LEU A 225 13.39 -4.05 -15.66
N HIS A 226 13.64 -3.44 -16.82
CA HIS A 226 14.94 -2.88 -17.15
C HIS A 226 15.42 -1.86 -16.14
N ASN A 227 14.51 -1.11 -15.53
CA ASN A 227 14.85 -0.13 -14.52
C ASN A 227 15.53 -0.76 -13.29
N PHE A 228 15.34 -2.05 -13.05
CA PHE A 228 15.86 -2.76 -11.88
C PHE A 228 16.93 -3.79 -12.24
N LEU A 229 16.68 -4.65 -13.23
CA LEU A 229 17.64 -5.66 -13.68
C LEU A 229 18.87 -5.03 -14.36
N ALA A 230 18.70 -3.87 -15.01
CA ALA A 230 19.80 -3.08 -15.60
C ALA A 230 20.03 -1.76 -14.84
N HIS A 231 19.72 -1.71 -13.54
CA HIS A 231 19.96 -0.50 -12.73
C HIS A 231 21.47 -0.19 -12.63
N PRO A 232 21.88 1.09 -12.58
CA PRO A 232 23.28 1.49 -12.34
C PRO A 232 23.92 0.99 -11.03
N PHE A 233 23.12 0.42 -10.12
CA PHE A 233 23.57 -0.06 -8.82
C PHE A 233 23.56 -1.59 -8.83
N PRO A 234 24.73 -2.25 -8.77
CA PRO A 234 24.81 -3.70 -8.87
C PRO A 234 23.99 -4.46 -7.82
N LYS A 235 23.88 -3.90 -6.61
CA LYS A 235 23.06 -4.49 -5.53
C LYS A 235 21.57 -4.50 -5.87
N THR A 236 21.07 -3.46 -6.56
CA THR A 236 19.67 -3.41 -7.02
C THR A 236 19.43 -4.46 -8.10
N ARG A 237 20.36 -4.63 -9.05
CA ARG A 237 20.25 -5.67 -10.09
C ARG A 237 20.16 -7.06 -9.50
N TYR A 238 21.08 -7.38 -8.58
CA TYR A 238 21.08 -8.67 -7.88
C TYR A 238 19.77 -8.90 -7.11
N GLY A 239 19.33 -7.93 -6.31
CA GLY A 239 18.09 -8.07 -5.53
C GLY A 239 16.84 -8.17 -6.41
N ALA A 240 16.82 -7.50 -7.57
CA ALA A 240 15.74 -7.62 -8.53
C ALA A 240 15.70 -9.01 -9.19
N ALA A 241 16.85 -9.57 -9.54
CA ALA A 241 16.93 -10.91 -10.10
C ALA A 241 16.52 -11.99 -9.10
N GLU A 242 17.00 -11.89 -7.86
CA GLU A 242 16.64 -12.81 -6.77
C GLU A 242 15.14 -12.75 -6.46
N TYR A 243 14.57 -11.55 -6.36
CA TYR A 243 13.13 -11.39 -6.12
C TYR A 243 12.30 -11.88 -7.30
N LEU A 244 12.67 -11.52 -8.54
CA LEU A 244 11.95 -11.98 -9.73
C LEU A 244 11.99 -13.50 -9.86
N TYR A 245 13.12 -14.14 -9.58
CA TYR A 245 13.23 -15.61 -9.58
C TYR A 245 12.20 -16.25 -8.64
N LEU A 246 12.13 -15.77 -7.39
CA LEU A 246 11.16 -16.28 -6.41
C LEU A 246 9.70 -16.06 -6.87
N GLN A 247 9.42 -14.92 -7.52
CA GLN A 247 8.07 -14.63 -8.01
C GLN A 247 7.71 -15.45 -9.25
N VAL A 248 8.65 -15.70 -10.15
CA VAL A 248 8.47 -16.59 -11.33
C VAL A 248 8.14 -18.01 -10.87
N GLU A 249 8.78 -18.50 -9.81
CA GLU A 249 8.49 -19.80 -9.21
C GLU A 249 7.11 -19.86 -8.50
N SER A 250 6.63 -18.72 -7.99
CA SER A 250 5.46 -18.68 -7.11
C SER A 250 4.15 -18.23 -7.76
N LEU A 251 4.21 -17.46 -8.84
CA LEU A 251 3.05 -16.83 -9.47
C LEU A 251 2.84 -17.34 -10.89
N ASP A 252 1.57 -17.41 -11.29
CA ASP A 252 1.21 -17.75 -12.66
C ASP A 252 1.27 -16.51 -13.56
N TYR A 253 2.15 -16.57 -14.56
CA TYR A 253 2.26 -15.55 -15.60
C TYR A 253 1.66 -16.03 -16.93
N GLY A 254 0.90 -17.12 -16.98
CA GLY A 254 0.40 -17.67 -18.24
C GLY A 254 1.53 -18.05 -19.21
N ILE A 255 2.71 -18.38 -18.69
CA ILE A 255 3.87 -18.86 -19.43
C ILE A 255 4.01 -20.34 -19.10
N GLU A 256 3.95 -21.22 -20.11
CA GLU A 256 3.99 -22.67 -19.88
C GLU A 256 5.32 -23.16 -19.30
N ASP A 257 6.44 -22.58 -19.76
CA ASP A 257 7.79 -22.94 -19.32
C ASP A 257 8.60 -21.69 -18.95
N THR A 258 8.85 -21.52 -17.66
CA THR A 258 9.65 -20.43 -17.10
C THR A 258 11.13 -20.79 -16.93
N SER A 259 11.55 -22.01 -17.30
CA SER A 259 12.90 -22.52 -17.03
C SER A 259 14.01 -21.66 -17.63
N GLU A 260 13.82 -21.11 -18.83
CA GLU A 260 14.83 -20.22 -19.43
C GLU A 260 14.91 -18.87 -18.70
N ILE A 261 13.77 -18.32 -18.26
CA ILE A 261 13.73 -17.10 -17.44
C ILE A 261 14.52 -17.35 -16.15
N GLU A 262 14.24 -18.45 -15.46
CA GLU A 262 14.92 -18.84 -14.22
C GLU A 262 16.43 -19.02 -14.41
N SER A 263 16.85 -19.72 -15.47
CA SER A 263 18.29 -19.88 -15.79
C SER A 263 18.96 -18.53 -16.03
N ILE A 264 18.35 -17.62 -16.79
CA ILE A 264 18.94 -16.29 -17.00
C ILE A 264 19.09 -15.54 -15.68
N LEU A 265 18.07 -15.61 -14.80
CA LEU A 265 18.09 -14.92 -13.51
C LEU A 265 19.16 -15.48 -12.57
N LEU A 266 19.38 -16.80 -12.56
CA LEU A 266 20.36 -17.47 -11.70
C LEU A 266 21.80 -17.42 -12.25
N ASP A 267 21.99 -17.65 -13.55
CA ASP A 267 23.32 -17.82 -14.16
C ASP A 267 24.01 -16.48 -14.46
N THR A 268 23.23 -15.40 -14.58
CA THR A 268 23.75 -14.06 -14.84
C THR A 268 24.40 -13.48 -13.58
N LYS A 269 25.65 -13.02 -13.69
CA LYS A 269 26.39 -12.38 -12.57
C LYS A 269 25.99 -10.91 -12.38
N TRP A 270 24.74 -10.66 -11.99
CA TRP A 270 24.12 -9.32 -11.87
C TRP A 270 24.91 -8.30 -11.03
N SER A 271 25.69 -8.77 -10.06
CA SER A 271 26.50 -7.91 -9.19
C SER A 271 27.83 -7.46 -9.81
N THR A 272 28.30 -8.08 -10.89
CA THR A 272 29.65 -7.83 -11.45
C THR A 272 29.67 -7.40 -12.90
N ILE A 273 28.64 -7.75 -13.69
CA ILE A 273 28.58 -7.39 -15.12
C ILE A 273 28.35 -5.89 -15.34
N SER A 274 28.67 -5.39 -16.52
CA SER A 274 28.40 -4.01 -16.94
C SER A 274 26.90 -3.72 -17.04
N GLU A 275 26.51 -2.45 -17.12
CA GLU A 275 25.12 -2.05 -17.33
C GLU A 275 24.59 -2.52 -18.69
N SER A 276 25.43 -2.53 -19.73
CA SER A 276 25.06 -3.02 -21.07
C SER A 276 24.79 -4.52 -21.08
N GLU A 277 25.68 -5.32 -20.46
CA GLU A 277 25.48 -6.76 -20.35
C GLU A 277 24.22 -7.09 -19.52
N ALA A 278 23.98 -6.34 -18.43
CA ALA A 278 22.76 -6.49 -17.65
C ALA A 278 21.50 -6.11 -18.45
N ARG A 279 21.60 -5.10 -19.32
CA ARG A 279 20.52 -4.72 -20.24
C ARG A 279 20.23 -5.85 -21.24
N GLU A 280 21.25 -6.46 -21.82
CA GLU A 280 21.09 -7.59 -22.74
C GLU A 280 20.42 -8.79 -22.07
N ALA A 281 20.87 -9.16 -20.87
CA ALA A 281 20.22 -10.22 -20.08
C ALA A 281 18.76 -9.87 -19.75
N SER A 282 18.49 -8.63 -19.34
CA SER A 282 17.14 -8.16 -19.07
C SER A 282 16.24 -8.15 -20.32
N ASN A 283 16.77 -7.85 -21.51
CA ASN A 283 16.02 -7.93 -22.77
C ASN A 283 15.56 -9.35 -23.06
N ARG A 284 16.42 -10.35 -22.80
CA ARG A 284 16.05 -11.77 -22.96
C ARG A 284 14.92 -12.17 -22.02
N VAL A 285 14.99 -11.75 -20.75
CA VAL A 285 13.90 -11.97 -19.78
C VAL A 285 12.60 -11.33 -20.29
N VAL A 286 12.63 -10.06 -20.67
CA VAL A 286 11.44 -9.34 -21.18
C VAL A 286 10.87 -10.02 -22.43
N TYR A 287 11.72 -10.48 -23.35
CA TYR A 287 11.29 -11.21 -24.54
C TYR A 287 10.54 -12.49 -24.19
N LEU A 288 11.06 -13.31 -23.27
CA LEU A 288 10.42 -14.56 -22.84
C LEU A 288 9.08 -14.34 -22.13
N PHE A 289 8.91 -13.21 -21.42
CA PHE A 289 7.63 -12.82 -20.85
C PHE A 289 6.58 -12.43 -21.89
N LEU A 290 7.00 -12.04 -23.10
CA LEU A 290 6.12 -11.61 -24.20
C LEU A 290 5.86 -12.72 -25.22
N ASP A 291 6.76 -13.70 -25.33
CA ASP A 291 6.66 -14.85 -26.23
C ASP A 291 5.68 -15.92 -25.69
N VAL A 292 4.49 -15.46 -25.29
CA VAL A 292 3.36 -16.32 -24.92
C VAL A 292 2.72 -16.78 -26.22
N ASN A 293 3.14 -17.96 -26.70
CA ASN A 293 2.44 -18.69 -27.77
C ASN A 293 1.36 -19.59 -27.17
#